data_AF-A0ABD0RZR9-F1
#
_entry.id   AF-A0ABD0RZR9-F1
#
_cell.length_a   1.000
_cell.length_b   1.000
_cell.length_c   1.000
_cell.angle_alpha   90.00
_cell.angle_beta   90.00
_cell.angle_gamma   90.00
#
_symmetry.space_group_name_H-M   'P 1'
#
loop_
_entity.id
_entity.type
_entity.pdbx_description
1 polymer ?
#
loop_
_entity_poly.entity_id
_entity_poly.type
_entity_poly.pdbx_seq_one_letter_code
_entity_poly.pdbx_strand_id
1 'polypeptide(L)' 'MLLASAVVVWEWLNEHGRWRPYSPAVSHHIEEVIRNDPRGGSVVLGQADSRLSPYIIDLHSMHQFRQDT' A
#
# COMPACT_ATOMS: atom_id res chain seq x y z
N MET A 1 -2.32 27.25 17.50
CA MET A 1 -2.61 25.84 17.18
C MET A 1 -1.44 25.29 16.40
N LEU A 2 -0.63 24.40 16.98
CA LEU A 2 0.28 23.58 16.18
C LEU A 2 -0.61 22.61 15.39
N LEU A 3 -0.66 22.75 14.07
CA LEU A 3 -1.21 21.71 13.19
C LEU A 3 -0.35 20.47 13.43
N ALA A 4 -0.90 19.45 14.09
CA ALA A 4 -0.22 18.17 14.21
C ALA A 4 0.00 17.64 12.78
N SER A 5 1.26 17.49 12.38
CA SER A 5 1.61 16.80 11.13
C SER A 5 1.48 15.30 11.40
N ALA A 6 0.46 14.66 10.83
CA ALA A 6 0.33 13.22 10.85
C ALA A 6 1.08 12.63 9.64
N VAL A 7 1.75 11.51 9.86
CA VAL A 7 2.40 10.72 8.80
C VAL A 7 1.60 9.44 8.60
N VAL A 8 1.34 9.08 7.35
CA VAL A 8 0.70 7.81 7.01
C VAL A 8 1.77 6.78 6.68
N VAL A 9 1.66 5.61 7.30
CA VAL A 9 2.51 4.45 7.03
C VAL A 9 1.59 3.31 6.63
N TRP A 10 1.83 2.74 5.45
CA TRP A 10 1.18 1.51 5.04
C TRP A 10 2.04 0.31 5.41
N GLU A 11 1.40 -0.73 5.91
CA GLU A 11 2.06 -1.97 6.32
C GLU A 11 1.40 -3.17 5.65
N TRP A 12 2.16 -4.27 5.55
CA TRP A 12 1.66 -5.57 5.12
C TRP A 12 1.99 -6.64 6.16
N LEU A 13 1.11 -7.62 6.30
CA LEU A 13 1.31 -8.75 7.19
C LEU A 13 2.20 -9.79 6.50
N ASN A 14 3.38 -10.05 7.06
CA ASN A 14 4.29 -11.05 6.49
C ASN A 14 3.94 -12.48 6.92
N GLU A 15 4.61 -13.46 6.31
CA GLU A 15 4.42 -14.90 6.56
C GLU A 15 4.69 -15.33 8.01
N HIS A 16 5.34 -14.49 8.82
CA HIS A 16 5.59 -14.72 10.23
C HIS A 16 4.55 -14.04 11.15
N GLY A 17 3.47 -13.49 10.59
CA GLY A 17 2.43 -12.81 11.35
C GLY A 17 2.87 -11.44 11.91
N ARG A 18 3.87 -10.79 11.29
CA ARG A 18 4.32 -9.45 11.68
C ARG A 18 3.98 -8.42 10.61
N TRP A 19 3.45 -7.28 11.04
CA TRP A 19 3.32 -6.10 10.20
C TRP A 19 4.70 -5.57 9.82
N ARG A 20 4.86 -5.26 8.53
CA ARG A 20 6.08 -4.72 7.95
C ARG A 20 5.73 -3.44 7.21
N PRO A 21 6.42 -2.32 7.49
CA PRO A 21 6.17 -1.10 6.76
C PRO A 21 6.62 -1.24 5.32
N TYR A 22 5.82 -0.71 4.40
CA TYR A 22 6.30 -0.37 3.07
C TYR A 22 7.28 0.80 3.14
N SER A 23 8.04 1.00 2.06
CA SER A 23 8.87 2.21 1.94
C SER A 23 7.99 3.47 1.89
N PRO A 24 8.55 4.66 2.18
CA PRO A 24 7.81 5.92 2.07
C PRO A 24 7.22 6.16 0.67
N ALA A 25 7.96 5.79 -0.39
CA ALA A 25 7.50 5.94 -1.77
C ALA A 25 6.27 5.07 -2.06
N VAL A 26 6.27 3.82 -1.59
CA VAL A 26 5.13 2.91 -1.76
C VAL A 26 3.94 3.37 -0.92
N SER A 27 4.15 3.81 0.33
CA SER A 27 3.07 4.37 1.16
C SER A 27 2.42 5.59 0.52
N HIS A 28 3.23 6.51 -0.04
CA HIS A 28 2.73 7.67 -0.76
C HIS A 28 1.91 7.28 -1.99
N HIS A 29 2.37 6.29 -2.75
CA HIS A 29 1.65 5.81 -3.93
C HIS A 29 0.29 5.22 -3.57
N ILE A 30 0.20 4.39 -2.52
CA ILE A 30 -1.08 3.83 -2.05
C ILE A 30 -2.05 4.95 -1.69
N GLU A 31 -1.60 5.94 -0.90
CA GLU A 31 -2.40 7.10 -0.52
C GLU A 31 -2.85 7.94 -1.72
N GLU A 32 -1.99 8.12 -2.71
CA GLU A 32 -2.32 8.84 -3.94
C GLU A 32 -3.42 8.12 -4.74
N VAL A 33 -3.34 6.79 -4.86
CA VAL A 33 -4.39 6.00 -5.53
C VAL A 33 -5.72 6.11 -4.79
N ILE A 34 -5.71 5.96 -3.45
CA ILE A 34 -6.93 6.08 -2.63
C ILE A 34 -7.57 7.47 -2.76
N ARG A 35 -6.75 8.52 -2.80
CA ARG A 35 -7.23 9.90 -2.94
C ARG A 35 -7.86 10.15 -4.30
N ASN A 36 -7.27 9.61 -5.36
CA ASN A 36 -7.73 9.80 -6.73
C ASN A 36 -8.92 8.91 -7.08
N ASP A 37 -9.03 7.74 -6.46
CA ASP A 37 -10.18 6.85 -6.57
C ASP A 37 -10.62 6.35 -5.17
N PRO A 38 -11.49 7.09 -4.48
CA PRO A 38 -12.00 6.71 -3.16
C PRO A 38 -12.88 5.46 -3.19
N ARG A 39 -13.32 5.01 -4.38
CA ARG A 39 -14.02 3.73 -4.58
C ARG A 39 -13.04 2.62 -4.97
N GLY A 40 -11.74 2.91 -4.87
CA GLY A 40 -10.63 2.21 -5.50
C GLY A 40 -10.69 0.69 -5.34
N GLY A 41 -10.47 0.01 -6.46
CA GLY A 41 -10.40 -1.45 -6.51
C GLY A 41 -9.05 -1.97 -6.01
N SER A 42 -7.94 -1.53 -6.60
CA SER A 42 -6.64 -2.15 -6.34
C SER A 42 -5.45 -1.21 -6.58
N VAL A 43 -4.34 -1.46 -5.90
CA VAL A 43 -3.04 -0.76 -6.08
C VAL A 43 -2.00 -1.75 -6.61
N VAL A 44 -1.34 -1.40 -7.73
CA VAL A 44 -0.23 -2.17 -8.31
C VAL A 44 1.10 -1.66 -7.75
N LEU A 45 1.70 -2.40 -6.83
CA LEU A 45 2.88 -1.92 -6.08
C LEU A 45 4.13 -1.76 -6.96
N GLY A 46 4.21 -2.50 -8.07
CA GLY A 46 5.25 -2.37 -9.09
C GLY A 46 5.41 -0.97 -9.68
N GLN A 47 4.37 -0.14 -9.65
CA GLN A 47 4.42 1.24 -10.14
C GLN A 47 5.27 2.15 -9.24
N ALA A 48 5.37 1.82 -7.95
CA ALA A 48 6.18 2.56 -6.98
C ALA A 48 7.56 1.92 -6.75
N ASP A 49 7.66 0.59 -6.81
CA ASP A 49 8.91 -0.16 -6.64
C ASP A 49 8.88 -1.43 -7.51
N SER A 50 9.79 -1.52 -8.48
CA SER A 50 9.85 -2.65 -9.42
C SER A 50 10.12 -4.00 -8.75
N ARG A 51 10.67 -4.02 -7.52
CA ARG A 51 10.82 -5.26 -6.75
C ARG A 51 9.50 -5.81 -6.26
N LEU A 52 8.46 -4.96 -6.20
CA LEU A 52 7.10 -5.31 -5.81
C LEU A 52 6.19 -5.53 -7.03
N SER A 53 6.74 -5.60 -8.24
CA SER A 53 5.97 -5.87 -9.46
C SER A 53 5.01 -7.07 -9.38
N PRO A 54 5.30 -8.17 -8.66
CA PRO A 54 4.36 -9.27 -8.54
C PRO A 54 3.15 -9.01 -7.64
N TYR A 55 3.10 -7.89 -6.90
CA TYR A 55 2.13 -7.70 -5.81
C TYR A 55 1.10 -6.61 -6.12
N ILE A 56 -0.15 -6.92 -5.79
CA ILE A 56 -1.30 -6.00 -5.79
C ILE A 56 -1.89 -5.94 -4.38
N ILE A 57 -2.40 -4.77 -3.99
CA ILE A 57 -3.29 -4.61 -2.83
C ILE A 57 -4.72 -4.47 -3.35
N ASP A 58 -5.64 -5.33 -2.93
CA ASP A 58 -7.08 -5.07 -3.04
C ASP A 58 -7.50 -4.14 -1.90
N LEU A 59 -7.96 -2.94 -2.24
CA LEU A 59 -8.29 -1.90 -1.25
C LEU A 59 -9.65 -2.17 -0.59
N HIS A 60 -10.50 -3.02 -1.18
CA HIS A 60 -11.76 -3.41 -0.56
C HIS A 60 -11.56 -4.37 0.61
N SER A 61 -10.80 -5.45 0.40
CA SER A 61 -10.49 -6.44 1.44
C SER A 61 -9.27 -6.08 2.29
N MET A 62 -8.50 -5.05 1.89
CA MET A 62 -7.24 -4.65 2.52
C MET A 62 -6.20 -5.78 2.53
N HIS A 63 -6.17 -6.58 1.46
CA HIS A 63 -5.25 -7.71 1.31
C HIS A 63 -4.23 -7.46 0.20
N GLN A 64 -2.97 -7.78 0.50
CA GLN A 64 -1.93 -7.95 -0.51
C GLN A 64 -1.99 -9.39 -1.04
N PHE A 65 -1.95 -9.54 -2.36
CA PHE A 65 -1.79 -10.84 -3.01
C PHE A 65 -0.76 -10.74 -4.14
N ARG A 66 -0.17 -11.88 -4.48
CA ARG A 66 0.72 -12.01 -5.62
C ARG A 66 -0.12 -12.32 -6.86
N GLN A 67 0.16 -11.69 -7.99
CA GLN A 67 -0.67 -11.80 -9.19
C GLN A 67 -0.55 -13.16 -9.90
N ASP A 68 0.50 -13.93 -9.63
CA ASP A 68 0.84 -15.17 -10.31
C ASP A 68 0.46 -16.43 -9.50
N THR A 69 -0.31 -16.28 -8.42
CA THR A 69 -0.80 -17.36 -7.54
C THR A 69 -2.30 -17.26 -7.36
#